data_AF-A0A5D3WLQ1-F1
#
_entry.id   AF-A0A5D3WLQ1-F1
#
_cell.length_a   1.000
_cell.length_b   1.000
_cell.length_c   1.000
_cell.angle_alpha   90.00
_cell.angle_beta   90.00
_cell.angle_gamma   90.00
#
_symmetry.space_group_name_H-M   'P 1'
#
loop_
_entity.id
_entity.type
_entity.pdbx_description
1 polymer ?
#
loop_
_entity_poly.entity_id
_entity_poly.type
_entity_poly.pdbx_seq_one_letter_code
_entity_poly.pdbx_strand_id
1 'polypeptide(L)'
;MLRYVLPTALLILCLAACGPVVRGDLKTETVPRVDAATLKAGVINLPGAEVQAQQLPVIFYSEQRLFAEGAVLPRPEALNLLRALAARLQRFPSVRWQATVRATSPHGDDHAQVLAAARAEMLDRFLRRSGLADGVVEWKPEAGAGKVLELVPQLPSPASSSGVKE
;
A
#
# COMPACT_ATOMS: atom_id res chain seq x y z
N MET A 1 35.71 -34.76 -52.00
CA MET A 1 34.86 -35.05 -50.82
C MET A 1 35.45 -34.31 -49.63
N LEU A 2 35.04 -33.06 -49.42
CA LEU A 2 35.56 -32.19 -48.34
C LEU A 2 34.52 -32.21 -47.20
N ARG A 3 34.84 -32.90 -46.11
CA ARG A 3 33.96 -33.08 -44.94
C ARG A 3 34.27 -32.02 -43.88
N TYR A 4 33.25 -31.20 -43.60
CA TYR A 4 32.90 -30.53 -42.34
C TYR A 4 34.01 -30.20 -41.33
N VAL A 5 34.45 -28.94 -41.32
CA VAL A 5 34.96 -28.28 -40.11
C VAL A 5 34.47 -26.84 -40.10
N LEU A 6 33.27 -26.60 -39.59
CA LEU A 6 32.71 -25.31 -39.16
C LEU A 6 31.24 -25.63 -38.80
N PRO A 7 30.76 -25.43 -37.54
CA PRO A 7 30.73 -24.11 -36.93
C PRO A 7 30.76 -24.18 -35.38
N THR A 8 31.90 -24.39 -34.75
CA THR A 8 32.02 -24.43 -33.27
C THR A 8 32.71 -23.19 -32.71
N ALA A 9 32.62 -22.05 -33.39
CA ALA A 9 33.24 -20.79 -32.96
C ALA A 9 32.24 -19.64 -32.74
N LEU A 10 30.95 -19.85 -33.01
CA LEU A 10 29.93 -18.79 -32.94
C LEU A 10 29.01 -18.88 -31.70
N LEU A 11 29.35 -19.71 -30.71
CA LEU A 11 28.52 -19.91 -29.50
C LEU A 11 29.13 -19.32 -28.23
N ILE A 12 30.34 -18.74 -28.30
CA ILE A 12 31.09 -18.25 -27.12
C ILE A 12 31.06 -16.70 -27.01
N LEU A 13 30.47 -15.99 -27.97
CA LEU A 13 30.49 -14.52 -28.01
C LEU A 13 29.32 -13.82 -27.30
N CYS A 14 28.34 -14.55 -26.75
CA CYS A 14 27.18 -13.95 -26.07
C CYS A 14 27.28 -13.89 -24.53
N LEU A 15 28.40 -14.31 -23.92
CA LEU A 15 28.55 -14.39 -22.46
C LEU A 15 29.24 -13.18 -21.80
N ALA A 16 29.51 -12.10 -22.55
CA ALA A 16 30.26 -10.93 -22.04
C ALA A 16 29.41 -9.66 -21.89
N ALA A 17 28.22 -9.76 -21.27
CA ALA A 17 27.41 -8.59 -20.93
C ALA A 17 26.87 -8.64 -19.50
N CYS A 18 27.70 -9.04 -18.53
CA CYS A 18 27.51 -8.71 -17.12
C CYS A 18 28.53 -7.63 -16.74
N GLY A 19 28.27 -6.40 -17.17
CA GLY A 19 28.93 -5.24 -16.57
C GLY A 19 28.36 -5.02 -15.17
N PRO A 20 29.17 -4.78 -14.13
CA PRO A 20 28.65 -4.33 -12.85
C PRO A 20 27.97 -2.98 -13.06
N VAL A 21 26.67 -2.92 -12.77
CA VAL A 21 25.95 -1.66 -12.69
C VAL A 21 26.62 -0.83 -11.61
N VAL A 22 27.40 0.16 -12.03
CA VAL A 22 27.87 1.25 -11.17
C VAL A 22 26.60 1.92 -10.66
N ARG A 23 26.25 1.66 -9.40
CA ARG A 23 25.22 2.41 -8.68
C ARG A 23 25.74 3.83 -8.58
N GLY A 24 25.35 4.66 -9.55
CA GLY A 24 25.50 6.10 -9.43
C GLY A 24 24.90 6.52 -8.10
N ASP A 25 25.68 7.27 -7.34
CA ASP A 25 25.28 7.94 -6.12
C ASP A 25 23.88 8.52 -6.31
N LEU A 26 22.89 7.86 -5.70
CA LEU A 26 21.53 8.36 -5.65
C LEU A 26 21.60 9.58 -4.75
N LYS A 27 21.81 10.73 -5.37
CA LYS A 27 21.54 12.05 -4.81
C LYS A 27 20.21 11.92 -4.09
N THR A 28 20.26 11.89 -2.75
CA THR A 28 19.09 11.69 -1.90
C THR A 28 18.16 12.84 -2.20
N GLU A 29 17.17 12.58 -3.07
CA GLU A 29 16.13 13.54 -3.38
C GLU A 29 15.32 13.64 -2.09
N THR A 30 15.53 14.73 -1.37
CA THR A 30 14.85 15.02 -0.11
C THR A 30 13.35 15.12 -0.41
N VAL A 31 12.63 14.00 -0.26
CA VAL A 31 11.19 13.97 -0.50
C VAL A 31 10.57 15.00 0.44
N PRO A 32 9.84 16.01 -0.08
CA PRO A 32 9.27 17.04 0.76
C PRO A 32 8.39 16.41 1.84
N ARG A 33 8.69 16.78 3.09
CA ARG A 33 7.94 16.29 4.26
C ARG A 33 6.53 16.88 4.18
N VAL A 34 5.53 16.01 4.08
CA VAL A 34 4.12 16.42 4.05
C VAL A 34 3.72 16.83 5.47
N ASP A 35 3.26 18.06 5.65
CA ASP A 35 2.69 18.52 6.90
C ASP A 35 1.23 18.04 7.09
N ALA A 36 0.75 18.08 8.32
CA ALA A 36 -0.58 17.60 8.67
C ALA A 36 -1.73 18.38 8.01
N ALA A 37 -1.57 19.69 7.77
CA ALA A 37 -2.60 20.52 7.15
C ALA A 37 -2.72 20.20 5.66
N THR A 38 -1.57 20.05 4.97
CA THR A 38 -1.51 19.60 3.58
C THR A 38 -2.12 18.22 3.42
N LEU A 39 -1.79 17.28 4.32
CA LEU A 39 -2.37 15.94 4.30
C LEU A 39 -3.89 15.97 4.49
N LYS A 40 -4.38 16.75 5.46
CA LYS A 40 -5.81 16.90 5.76
C LYS A 40 -6.59 17.47 4.58
N ALA A 41 -6.14 18.59 4.02
CA ALA A 41 -6.73 19.16 2.79
C ALA A 41 -6.67 18.15 1.63
N GLY A 42 -5.59 17.37 1.62
CA GLY A 42 -5.33 16.27 0.71
C GLY A 42 -6.30 15.11 0.79
N VAL A 43 -7.03 14.85 1.87
CA VAL A 43 -7.87 13.64 1.97
C VAL A 43 -9.34 13.93 2.28
N ILE A 44 -9.69 15.17 2.62
CA ILE A 44 -11.05 15.56 3.08
C ILE A 44 -12.19 15.25 2.09
N ASN A 45 -11.91 15.24 0.78
CA ASN A 45 -12.90 15.02 -0.27
C ASN A 45 -12.78 13.62 -0.92
N LEU A 46 -12.44 12.60 -0.13
CA LEU A 46 -12.43 11.22 -0.62
C LEU A 46 -13.86 10.70 -0.81
N PRO A 47 -14.21 10.19 -2.00
CA PRO A 47 -15.56 9.73 -2.26
C PRO A 47 -15.89 8.50 -1.40
N GLY A 48 -17.06 8.54 -0.77
CA GLY A 48 -17.56 7.44 0.07
C GLY A 48 -16.82 7.22 1.38
N ALA A 49 -15.81 8.05 1.68
CA ALA A 49 -15.08 8.03 2.94
C ALA A 49 -15.70 8.99 3.95
N GLU A 50 -15.66 8.61 5.22
CA GLU A 50 -15.81 9.53 6.33
C GLU A 50 -14.40 9.92 6.79
N VAL A 51 -14.10 11.23 6.81
CA VAL A 51 -12.77 11.72 7.23
C VAL A 51 -12.91 12.47 8.54
N GLN A 52 -12.33 11.93 9.60
CA GLN A 52 -12.29 12.64 10.88
C GLN A 52 -11.11 13.60 10.92
N ALA A 53 -11.44 14.86 11.12
CA ALA A 53 -10.53 15.99 11.11
C ALA A 53 -9.85 16.19 12.48
N GLN A 54 -9.00 15.26 12.91
CA GLN A 54 -8.17 15.41 14.11
C GLN A 54 -6.85 16.15 13.78
N GLN A 55 -5.83 16.04 14.64
CA GLN A 55 -4.47 16.54 14.36
C GLN A 55 -3.90 15.86 13.10
N LEU A 56 -4.19 14.58 12.90
CA LEU A 56 -3.98 13.87 11.65
C LEU A 56 -5.32 13.36 11.12
N PRO A 57 -5.56 13.40 9.79
CA PRO A 57 -6.81 12.95 9.23
C PRO A 57 -6.91 11.41 9.31
N VAL A 58 -8.01 10.91 9.88
CA VAL A 58 -8.31 9.47 9.86
C VAL A 58 -9.39 9.21 8.82
N ILE A 59 -9.15 8.26 7.92
CA ILE A 59 -10.05 7.92 6.81
C ILE A 59 -10.80 6.65 7.19
N PHE A 60 -12.13 6.67 7.08
CA PHE A 60 -12.98 5.51 7.35
C PHE A 60 -13.86 5.18 6.16
N TYR A 61 -14.08 3.89 5.94
CA TYR A 61 -15.13 3.38 5.09
C TYR A 61 -16.03 2.43 5.88
N SER A 62 -17.34 2.53 5.66
CA SER A 62 -18.29 1.58 6.24
C SER A 62 -18.34 0.29 5.44
N GLU A 63 -18.80 -0.79 6.08
CA GLU A 63 -18.94 -2.08 5.41
C GLU A 63 -19.85 -1.98 4.19
N GLN A 64 -21.03 -1.37 4.32
CA GLN A 64 -22.02 -1.23 3.26
C GLN A 64 -21.49 -0.49 2.02
N ARG A 65 -20.45 0.35 2.19
CA ARG A 65 -19.80 1.08 1.08
C ARG A 65 -18.80 0.23 0.33
N LEU A 66 -18.11 -0.69 1.00
CA LEU A 66 -17.03 -1.47 0.39
C LEU A 66 -17.42 -2.91 0.08
N PHE A 67 -18.14 -3.58 0.98
CA PHE A 67 -18.40 -5.01 0.94
C PHE A 67 -19.90 -5.31 1.04
N ALA A 68 -20.30 -6.45 0.47
CA ALA A 68 -21.52 -7.11 0.91
C ALA A 68 -21.25 -7.84 2.23
N GLU A 69 -22.31 -8.10 3.00
CA GLU A 69 -22.20 -8.84 4.25
C GLU A 69 -21.55 -10.21 4.01
N GLY A 70 -20.55 -10.56 4.83
CA GLY A 70 -19.79 -11.81 4.71
C GLY A 70 -18.91 -11.93 3.46
N ALA A 71 -18.91 -10.96 2.55
CA ALA A 71 -18.16 -11.04 1.31
C ALA A 71 -16.70 -10.60 1.51
N VAL A 72 -15.77 -11.36 0.93
CA VAL A 72 -14.35 -10.98 0.82
C VAL A 72 -14.13 -9.96 -0.30
N LEU A 73 -14.90 -10.05 -1.38
CA LEU A 73 -14.74 -9.18 -2.54
C LEU A 73 -15.48 -7.84 -2.32
N PRO A 74 -14.91 -6.72 -2.80
CA PRO A 74 -15.62 -5.46 -2.77
C PRO A 74 -16.82 -5.53 -3.70
N ARG A 75 -17.82 -4.71 -3.40
CA ARG A 75 -18.93 -4.45 -4.31
C ARG A 75 -18.38 -3.81 -5.61
N PRO A 76 -19.00 -4.07 -6.78
CA PRO A 76 -18.56 -3.46 -8.04
C PRO A 76 -18.47 -1.93 -7.98
N GLU A 77 -19.42 -1.27 -7.32
CA GLU A 77 -19.44 0.18 -7.11
C GLU A 77 -18.29 0.68 -6.22
N ALA A 78 -17.81 -0.16 -5.29
CA ALA A 78 -16.72 0.18 -4.38
C ALA A 78 -15.37 0.28 -5.10
N LEU A 79 -15.20 -0.35 -6.26
CA LEU A 79 -13.95 -0.32 -7.01
C LEU A 79 -13.56 1.10 -7.42
N ASN A 80 -14.53 1.97 -7.73
CA ASN A 80 -14.25 3.38 -8.03
C ASN A 80 -13.78 4.15 -6.78
N LEU A 81 -14.35 3.84 -5.61
CA LEU A 81 -13.94 4.43 -4.33
C LEU A 81 -12.50 4.03 -3.99
N LEU A 82 -12.17 2.75 -4.15
CA LEU A 82 -10.84 2.21 -3.90
C LEU A 82 -9.79 2.77 -4.88
N ARG A 83 -10.15 2.98 -6.16
CA ARG A 83 -9.24 3.67 -7.11
C ARG A 83 -8.99 5.12 -6.71
N ALA A 84 -10.03 5.84 -6.29
CA ALA A 84 -9.89 7.21 -5.81
C ALA A 84 -9.02 7.29 -4.53
N LEU A 85 -9.17 6.31 -3.63
CA LEU A 85 -8.29 6.16 -2.47
C LEU A 85 -6.85 5.93 -2.91
N ALA A 86 -6.58 4.94 -3.77
CA ALA A 86 -5.23 4.64 -4.26
C ALA A 86 -4.55 5.86 -4.88
N ALA A 87 -5.26 6.53 -5.80
CA ALA A 87 -4.77 7.74 -6.46
C ALA A 87 -4.49 8.87 -5.45
N ARG A 88 -5.24 8.94 -4.35
CA ARG A 88 -4.98 9.93 -3.30
C ARG A 88 -3.76 9.59 -2.47
N LEU A 89 -3.61 8.34 -2.05
CA LEU A 89 -2.46 7.90 -1.25
C LEU A 89 -1.14 8.09 -2.03
N GLN A 90 -1.16 7.88 -3.35
CA GLN A 90 -0.01 8.13 -4.23
C GLN A 90 0.48 9.57 -4.25
N ARG A 91 -0.37 10.56 -3.91
CA ARG A 91 0.04 11.96 -3.81
C ARG A 91 0.89 12.26 -2.57
N PHE A 92 0.97 11.32 -1.64
CA PHE A 92 1.70 11.45 -0.37
C PHE A 92 2.67 10.28 -0.18
N PRO A 93 3.67 10.11 -1.08
CA PRO A 93 4.54 8.92 -1.06
C PRO A 93 5.46 8.84 0.17
N SER A 94 5.69 9.97 0.86
CA SER A 94 6.43 10.03 2.13
C SER A 94 5.60 9.68 3.36
N VAL A 95 4.28 9.51 3.23
CA VAL A 95 3.38 9.16 4.33
C VAL A 95 3.14 7.66 4.33
N ARG A 96 3.43 7.02 5.46
CA ARG A 96 3.04 5.63 5.72
C ARG A 96 1.65 5.60 6.33
N TRP A 97 0.91 4.52 6.12
CA TRP A 97 -0.46 4.38 6.60
C TRP A 97 -0.62 3.08 7.35
N GLN A 98 -1.18 3.12 8.55
CA GLN A 98 -1.71 1.94 9.22
C GLN A 98 -3.15 1.77 8.76
N ALA A 99 -3.44 0.68 8.04
CA ALA A 99 -4.78 0.30 7.66
C ALA A 99 -5.29 -0.82 8.58
N THR A 100 -6.38 -0.57 9.29
CA THR A 100 -7.10 -1.58 10.06
C THR A 100 -8.29 -2.06 9.26
N VAL A 101 -8.40 -3.36 9.03
CA VAL A 101 -9.53 -3.99 8.34
C VAL A 101 -10.32 -4.79 9.37
N ARG A 102 -11.56 -4.38 9.62
CA ARG A 102 -12.43 -5.04 10.59
C ARG A 102 -13.49 -5.89 9.92
N ALA A 103 -13.85 -7.00 10.55
CA ALA A 103 -15.00 -7.79 10.13
C ALA A 103 -15.70 -8.39 11.35
N THR A 104 -17.01 -8.60 11.22
CA THR A 104 -17.81 -9.41 12.13
C THR A 104 -18.24 -10.69 11.42
N SER A 105 -18.57 -11.73 12.19
CA SER A 105 -19.11 -12.96 11.62
C SER A 105 -20.10 -13.62 12.56
N PRO A 106 -21.21 -14.18 12.04
CA PRO A 106 -22.12 -15.02 12.83
C PRO A 106 -21.47 -16.34 13.29
N HIS A 107 -20.29 -16.69 12.75
CA HIS A 107 -19.56 -17.91 13.06
C HIS A 107 -18.48 -17.72 14.13
N GLY A 108 -18.45 -16.57 14.81
CA GLY A 108 -17.51 -16.25 15.88
C GLY A 108 -16.26 -15.48 15.43
N ASP A 109 -15.44 -15.08 16.39
CA ASP A 109 -14.31 -14.17 16.20
C ASP A 109 -13.18 -14.77 15.35
N ASP A 110 -12.94 -16.08 15.44
CA ASP A 110 -11.94 -16.75 14.60
C ASP A 110 -12.30 -16.64 13.12
N HIS A 111 -13.57 -16.89 12.77
CA HIS A 111 -14.03 -16.73 11.40
C HIS A 111 -14.03 -15.25 10.98
N ALA A 112 -14.38 -14.33 11.88
CA ALA A 112 -14.30 -12.90 11.62
C ALA A 112 -12.85 -12.44 11.35
N GLN A 113 -11.87 -12.97 12.07
CA GLN A 113 -10.46 -12.68 11.86
C GLN A 113 -9.98 -13.18 10.49
N VAL A 114 -10.40 -14.37 10.08
CA VAL A 114 -10.10 -14.91 8.74
C VAL A 114 -10.73 -14.04 7.65
N LEU A 115 -11.98 -13.61 7.82
CA LEU A 115 -12.65 -12.71 6.90
C LEU A 115 -11.94 -11.35 6.79
N ALA A 116 -11.54 -10.76 7.92
CA ALA A 116 -10.78 -9.52 7.96
C ALA A 116 -9.43 -9.66 7.24
N ALA A 117 -8.70 -10.76 7.45
CA ALA A 117 -7.44 -11.04 6.78
C ALA A 117 -7.60 -11.19 5.27
N ALA A 118 -8.62 -11.94 4.82
CA ALA A 118 -8.89 -12.13 3.40
C ALA A 118 -9.27 -10.80 2.71
N ARG A 119 -10.06 -9.95 3.38
CA ARG A 119 -10.38 -8.61 2.90
C ARG A 119 -9.13 -7.72 2.83
N ALA A 120 -8.27 -7.75 3.85
CA ALA A 120 -7.02 -7.00 3.87
C ALA A 120 -6.10 -7.39 2.71
N GLU A 121 -5.90 -8.70 2.47
CA GLU A 121 -5.08 -9.19 1.35
C GLU A 121 -5.66 -8.77 -0.01
N MET A 122 -6.99 -8.86 -0.18
CA MET A 122 -7.63 -8.40 -1.40
C MET A 122 -7.43 -6.90 -1.62
N LEU A 123 -7.60 -6.08 -0.58
CA LEU A 123 -7.41 -4.63 -0.65
C LEU A 123 -5.95 -4.28 -0.96
N ASP A 124 -4.98 -4.93 -0.33
CA ASP A 124 -3.54 -4.74 -0.62
C ASP A 124 -3.25 -5.01 -2.10
N ARG A 125 -3.66 -6.18 -2.60
CA ARG A 125 -3.49 -6.54 -4.01
C ARG A 125 -4.19 -5.57 -4.96
N PHE A 126 -5.34 -5.03 -4.58
CA PHE A 126 -6.05 -4.05 -5.39
C PHE A 126 -5.32 -2.71 -5.44
N LEU A 127 -4.87 -2.18 -4.29
CA LEU A 127 -4.21 -0.89 -4.22
C LEU A 127 -2.84 -0.91 -4.90
N ARG A 128 -2.07 -2.01 -4.75
CA ARG A 128 -0.80 -2.21 -5.47
C ARG A 128 -0.99 -2.26 -6.98
N ARG A 129 -1.99 -3.03 -7.46
CA ARG A 129 -2.35 -3.04 -8.89
C ARG A 129 -2.83 -1.68 -9.40
N SER A 130 -3.30 -0.81 -8.51
CA SER A 130 -3.67 0.57 -8.84
C SER A 130 -2.49 1.55 -8.78
N GLY A 131 -1.25 1.07 -8.59
CA GLY A 131 -0.03 1.90 -8.59
C GLY A 131 0.47 2.34 -7.21
N LEU A 132 -0.13 1.85 -6.13
CA LEU A 132 0.40 2.14 -4.79
C LEU A 132 1.72 1.38 -4.56
N ALA A 133 2.76 2.11 -4.14
CA ALA A 133 4.07 1.52 -3.86
C ALA A 133 4.04 0.56 -2.66
N ASP A 134 4.93 -0.42 -2.68
CA ASP A 134 5.07 -1.39 -1.61
C ASP A 134 5.44 -0.72 -0.27
N GLY A 135 4.86 -1.23 0.81
CA GLY A 135 5.14 -0.73 2.16
C GLY A 135 4.57 0.66 2.47
N VAL A 136 3.77 1.26 1.58
CA VAL A 136 3.03 2.50 1.90
C VAL A 136 1.94 2.26 2.93
N VAL A 137 1.29 1.09 2.87
CA VAL A 137 0.24 0.68 3.80
C VAL A 137 0.69 -0.55 4.57
N GLU A 138 0.63 -0.46 5.89
CA GLU A 138 0.73 -1.57 6.81
C GLU A 138 -0.67 -2.06 7.16
N TRP A 139 -0.93 -3.36 7.00
CA TRP A 139 -2.27 -3.93 7.14
C TRP A 139 -2.43 -4.66 8.47
N LYS A 140 -3.48 -4.33 9.21
CA LYS A 140 -3.88 -4.97 10.47
C LYS A 140 -5.31 -5.51 10.37
N PRO A 141 -5.49 -6.82 10.12
CA PRO A 141 -6.81 -7.44 10.19
C PRO A 141 -7.24 -7.64 11.64
N GLU A 142 -8.50 -7.35 11.94
CA GLU A 142 -9.04 -7.39 13.30
C GLU A 142 -10.50 -7.90 13.29
N ALA A 143 -10.80 -8.90 14.12
CA ALA A 143 -12.18 -9.29 14.42
C ALA A 143 -12.85 -8.20 15.28
N GLY A 144 -14.05 -7.78 14.88
CA GLY A 144 -14.82 -6.81 15.66
C GLY A 144 -15.76 -5.94 14.83
N ALA A 145 -16.67 -5.29 15.54
CA ALA A 145 -17.59 -4.32 14.95
C ALA A 145 -16.88 -2.98 14.67
N GLY A 146 -17.46 -2.18 13.77
CA GLY A 146 -17.01 -0.82 13.49
C GLY A 146 -16.85 -0.54 12.00
N LYS A 147 -16.02 0.46 11.68
CA LYS A 147 -15.70 0.80 10.29
C LYS A 147 -14.83 -0.32 9.71
N VAL A 148 -15.23 -0.83 8.53
CA VAL A 148 -14.62 -2.00 7.89
C VAL A 148 -13.18 -1.72 7.46
N LEU A 149 -12.89 -0.46 7.12
CA LEU A 149 -11.57 0.01 6.75
C LEU A 149 -11.32 1.35 7.45
N GLU A 150 -10.23 1.42 8.17
CA GLU A 150 -9.71 2.61 8.85
C GLU A 150 -8.27 2.83 8.41
N LEU A 151 -7.91 4.04 7.99
CA LEU A 151 -6.53 4.40 7.66
C LEU A 151 -6.06 5.56 8.52
N VAL A 152 -4.96 5.33 9.23
CA VAL A 152 -4.29 6.31 10.10
C VAL A 152 -2.90 6.62 9.55
N PRO A 153 -2.57 7.87 9.23
CA PRO A 153 -1.25 8.22 8.72
C PRO A 153 -0.21 8.14 9.84
N GLN A 154 0.93 7.53 9.52
CA GLN A 154 2.12 7.44 10.34
C GLN A 154 3.13 8.46 9.80
N LEU A 155 3.19 9.63 10.43
CA LEU A 155 4.24 10.62 10.12
C LEU A 155 5.50 10.26 10.90
N PRO A 156 6.70 10.37 10.29
CA PRO A 156 7.94 10.20 11.02
C PRO A 156 7.98 11.23 12.16
N SER A 157 8.08 10.74 13.40
CA SER A 157 8.21 11.58 14.59
C SER A 157 9.53 12.34 14.52
N PRO A 158 9.57 13.66 14.80
CA PRO A 158 10.82 14.43 14.80
C PRO A 158 11.81 14.04 15.91
N ALA A 159 11.48 13.12 16.82
CA ALA A 159 12.33 12.72 17.93
C ALA A 159 13.01 11.36 17.71
N SER A 160 14.03 11.32 16.85
CA SER A 160 15.06 10.27 16.89
C SER A 160 16.35 10.82 16.28
N SER A 161 16.93 11.78 16.99
CA SER A 161 18.31 12.22 16.81
C SER A 161 18.90 12.49 18.19
N SER A 162 18.96 11.47 19.04
CA SER A 162 19.86 11.46 20.19
C SER A 162 21.14 10.76 19.77
N GLY A 163 21.98 11.48 19.02
CA GLY A 163 23.39 11.16 18.95
C GLY A 163 24.02 11.50 20.30
N VAL A 164 24.10 10.52 21.19
CA VAL A 164 25.04 10.59 22.32
C VAL A 164 26.36 10.07 21.79
N LYS A 165 27.30 10.99 21.55
CA LYS A 165 28.72 10.68 21.59
C LYS A 165 29.12 10.73 23.07
N GLU A 166 29.55 9.60 23.61
CA GLU A 166 30.57 9.57 24.65
C GLU A 166 31.81 8.90 24.06
#